data_AF-A0A1R1IMV7-F1
#
_entry.id   AF-A0A1R1IMV7-F1
#
_cell.length_a   1.000
_cell.length_b   1.000
_cell.length_c   1.000
_cell.angle_alpha   90.00
_cell.angle_beta   90.00
_cell.angle_gamma   90.00
#
_symmetry.space_group_name_H-M   'P 1'
#
loop_
_entity.id
_entity.type
_entity.pdbx_description
1 polymer ?
#
loop_
_entity_poly.entity_id
_entity_poly.type
_entity_poly.pdbx_seq_one_letter_code
_entity_poly.pdbx_strand_id
1 'polypeptide(L)' 'MTGIKGRNDGPGGRNEHYDVGARKNVPRRNIVAEIKRGEHPGAHVVKVNNREYARDNPDASTRDNVNKPK' A
#
# COMPACT_ATOMS: atom_id res chain seq x y z
N MET A 1 5.52 -7.87 -7.53
CA MET A 1 4.55 -7.57 -6.45
C MET A 1 5.28 -7.57 -5.11
N THR A 2 5.22 -6.48 -4.35
CA THR A 2 5.91 -6.36 -3.03
C THR A 2 5.09 -6.95 -1.89
N GLY A 3 3.82 -7.29 -2.16
CA GLY A 3 2.96 -7.97 -1.20
C GLY A 3 2.45 -7.03 -0.11
N ILE A 4 2.40 -5.72 -0.38
CA ILE A 4 1.81 -4.70 0.49
C ILE A 4 0.30 -4.70 0.26
N LYS A 5 -0.46 -5.17 1.24
CA LYS A 5 -1.93 -5.19 1.21
C LYS A 5 -2.48 -4.17 2.18
N GLY A 6 -3.28 -3.23 1.67
CA GLY A 6 -4.04 -2.29 2.49
C GLY A 6 -5.23 -2.97 3.16
N ARG A 7 -5.52 -2.62 4.41
CA ARG A 7 -6.58 -3.27 5.21
C ARG A 7 -7.94 -2.58 5.19
N ASN A 8 -8.07 -1.42 4.55
CA ASN A 8 -9.32 -0.68 4.46
C ASN A 8 -9.98 -0.41 5.83
N ASP A 9 -9.16 -0.24 6.86
CA ASP A 9 -9.52 -0.34 8.27
C ASP A 9 -9.72 1.03 8.96
N GLY A 10 -9.37 2.11 8.26
CA GLY A 10 -9.56 3.46 8.74
C GLY A 10 -10.88 4.10 8.30
N PRO A 11 -11.27 5.21 8.95
CA PRO A 11 -12.45 6.00 8.60
C PRO A 11 -12.54 6.35 7.11
N GLY A 12 -13.70 6.06 6.50
CA GLY A 12 -13.95 6.31 5.09
C GLY A 12 -13.31 5.29 4.14
N GLY A 13 -12.98 4.09 4.64
CA GLY A 13 -12.35 3.06 3.84
C GLY A 13 -10.91 3.40 3.44
N ARG A 14 -10.16 3.98 4.38
CA ARG A 14 -8.74 4.29 4.17
C ARG A 14 -7.88 3.22 4.78
N ASN A 15 -6.67 3.05 4.25
CA ASN A 15 -5.69 2.17 4.86
C ASN A 15 -4.98 2.88 6.02
N GLU A 16 -5.25 2.46 7.25
CA GLU A 16 -4.45 2.84 8.41
C GLU A 16 -3.37 1.82 8.72
N HIS A 17 -3.62 0.56 8.39
CA HIS A 17 -2.65 -0.52 8.50
C HIS A 17 -2.45 -1.25 7.17
N TYR A 18 -1.28 -1.86 7.07
CA TYR A 18 -0.84 -2.63 5.91
C TYR A 18 -0.28 -3.97 6.35
N ASP A 19 -0.55 -4.99 5.57
CA ASP A 19 0.12 -6.28 5.70
C ASP A 19 1.22 -6.35 4.64
N VAL A 20 2.45 -6.64 5.07
CA VAL A 20 3.64 -6.74 4.20
C VAL A 20 4.28 -8.10 4.38
N GLY A 21 3.98 -9.02 3.47
CA GLY A 21 4.40 -10.41 3.57
C GLY A 21 3.91 -11.06 4.87
N ALA A 22 4.85 -11.50 5.72
CA ALA A 22 4.59 -12.07 7.03
C ALA A 22 4.24 -11.02 8.10
N ARG A 23 4.64 -9.76 7.91
CA ARG A 23 4.32 -8.68 8.86
C ARG A 23 2.86 -8.27 8.65
N LYS A 24 2.02 -8.45 9.66
CA LYS A 24 0.62 -8.02 9.62
C LYS A 24 0.44 -6.76 10.46
N ASN A 25 -0.57 -5.97 10.11
CA ASN A 25 -1.01 -4.81 10.87
C ASN A 25 0.08 -3.74 11.07
N VAL A 26 0.90 -3.50 10.04
CA VAL A 26 1.94 -2.48 10.08
C VAL A 26 1.30 -1.08 9.91
N PRO A 27 1.56 -0.11 10.80
CA PRO A 27 0.99 1.22 10.68
C PRO A 27 1.39 1.92 9.38
N ARG A 28 0.46 2.67 8.79
CA ARG A 28 0.65 3.46 7.55
C ARG A 28 1.92 4.30 7.57
N ARG A 29 2.19 5.00 8.67
CA ARG A 29 3.36 5.88 8.79
C ARG A 29 4.67 5.09 8.64
N ASN A 30 4.72 3.89 9.22
CA ASN A 30 5.91 3.05 9.17
C ASN A 30 6.15 2.58 7.74
N ILE A 31 5.11 2.02 7.10
CA ILE A 31 5.23 1.57 5.70
C ILE A 31 5.59 2.72 4.74
N VAL A 32 4.98 3.89 4.90
CA VAL A 32 5.32 5.07 4.09
C VAL A 32 6.80 5.45 4.27
N ALA A 33 7.31 5.39 5.50
CA ALA A 33 8.72 5.67 5.76
C ALA A 33 9.65 4.60 5.16
N GLU A 34 9.30 3.32 5.29
CA GLU A 34 10.07 2.20 4.69
C GLU A 34 10.14 2.33 3.15
N ILE A 35 9.03 2.67 2.48
CA ILE A 35 9.01 2.89 1.03
C ILE A 35 9.88 4.09 0.65
N LYS A 36 9.81 5.20 1.41
CA LYS A 36 10.67 6.37 1.18
C LYS A 36 12.15 6.09 1.37
N ARG A 37 12.50 5.11 2.21
CA ARG A 37 13.88 4.62 2.38
C ARG A 37 14.32 3.64 1.27
N GLY A 38 13.40 3.24 0.38
CA GLY A 38 13.70 2.31 -0.70
C GLY A 38 13.66 0.83 -0.30
N GLU A 39 13.13 0.51 0.90
CA GLU A 39 13.05 -0.88 1.39
C GLU A 39 11.99 -1.71 0.64
N HIS A 40 11.09 -1.04 -0.09
CA HIS A 40 10.03 -1.64 -0.89
C HIS A 40 10.13 -1.17 -2.35
N PRO A 41 11.08 -1.70 -3.14
CA PRO A 41 11.34 -1.23 -4.50
C PRO A 41 10.14 -1.46 -5.45
N GLY A 42 9.24 -2.37 -5.11
CA GLY A 42 8.01 -2.62 -5.85
C GLY A 42 6.83 -1.79 -5.38
N ALA A 43 6.99 -0.81 -4.49
CA ALA A 43 5.89 0.02 -3.99
C ALA A 43 6.24 1.51 -4.09
N HIS A 44 5.20 2.35 -4.08
CA HIS A 44 5.34 3.80 -4.07
C HIS A 44 4.39 4.45 -3.06
N VAL A 45 4.69 5.70 -2.73
CA VAL A 45 3.85 6.52 -1.84
C VAL A 45 3.00 7.46 -2.70
N VAL A 46 1.69 7.47 -2.46
CA VAL A 46 0.76 8.43 -3.04
C VAL A 46 0.26 9.39 -1.96
N LYS A 47 0.00 10.64 -2.33
CA LYS A 47 -0.57 11.65 -1.43
C LYS A 47 -2.03 11.89 -1.82
N VAL A 48 -2.95 11.64 -0.89
CA VAL A 48 -4.39 11.87 -1.05
C VAL A 48 -4.86 12.75 0.10
N ASN A 49 -5.50 13.89 -0.19
CA ASN A 49 -6.00 14.84 0.81
C ASN A 49 -4.95 15.18 1.89
N ASN A 50 -3.74 15.53 1.45
CA ASN A 50 -2.58 15.81 2.32
C ASN A 50 -2.07 14.66 3.19
N ARG A 51 -2.52 13.42 2.96
CA ARG A 51 -2.08 12.24 3.69
C ARG A 51 -1.44 11.22 2.76
N GLU A 52 -0.32 10.67 3.21
CA GLU A 52 0.49 9.74 2.42
C GLU A 52 0.04 8.29 2.62
N TYR A 53 -0.07 7.53 1.54
CA TYR A 53 -0.49 6.14 1.56
C TYR A 53 0.48 5.31 0.72
N ALA A 54 0.66 4.06 1.11
CA ALA A 54 1.41 3.12 0.31
C ALA A 54 0.52 2.48 -0.74
N ARG A 55 1.08 2.34 -1.94
CA ARG A 55 0.50 1.59 -3.05
C ARG A 55 1.56 0.63 -3.56
N ASP A 56 1.17 -0.63 -3.76
CA ASP A 56 2.01 -1.56 -4.49
C ASP A 56 2.10 -1.06 -5.94
N ASN A 57 3.27 -1.12 -6.54
CA ASN A 57 3.40 -0.84 -7.97
C ASN A 57 2.64 -1.94 -8.68
N PRO A 58 1.72 -1.59 -9.60
CA PRO A 58 1.17 -2.61 -10.46
C PRO A 58 2.33 -3.25 -11.19
N ASP A 59 2.40 -4.58 -11.15
CA ASP A 59 3.31 -5.23 -12.06
C ASP A 59 2.83 -4.95 -13.49
N ALA A 60 3.75 -4.94 -14.45
CA ALA A 60 3.38 -4.85 -15.86
C ALA A 60 2.58 -6.09 -16.33
N SER A 61 2.24 -7.02 -15.43
CA SER A 61 1.29 -8.07 -15.72
C SER A 61 -0.11 -7.45 -15.66
N THR A 62 -0.86 -7.65 -16.72
CA THR A 62 -2.24 -7.18 -16.90
C THR A 62 -3.22 -7.74 -15.85
N ARG A 63 -2.76 -8.54 -14.88
CA ARG A 63 -3.58 -9.25 -13.89
C ARG A 63 -3.84 -8.49 -12.59
N ASP A 64 -3.00 -7.53 -12.19
CA ASP A 64 -3.13 -6.85 -10.90
C ASP A 64 -3.59 -5.39 -10.98
N ASN A 65 -3.72 -4.85 -12.20
CA ASN A 65 -4.27 -3.52 -12.46
C ASN A 65 -5.81 -3.50 -12.59
N VAL A 66 -6.49 -4.47 -12.01
CA VAL A 66 -7.95 -4.55 -12.11
C VAL A 66 -8.56 -3.92 -10.88
N ASN A 67 -8.99 -2.67 -11.05
CA ASN A 67 -10.13 -2.12 -10.35
C ASN A 67 -11.30 -3.09 -10.62
N LYS A 68 -11.45 -4.16 -9.84
CA LYS A 68 -12.50 -5.17 -10.04
C LYS A 68 -13.84 -4.44 -9.96
N PRO A 69 -14.61 -4.34 -11.05
CA PRO A 69 -15.98 -3.86 -10.96
C PRO A 69 -16.82 -4.96 -10.27
N LYS A 70 -17.48 -4.54 -9.18
CA LYS A 70 -18.60 -5.17 -8.44
C LYS A 70 -18.57 -6.68 -8.21
#